data_AF-A0AB36RI42-F1
#
_entry.id   AF-A0AB36RI42-F1
#
_cell.length_a   1.000
_cell.length_b   1.000
_cell.length_c   1.000
_cell.angle_alpha   90.00
_cell.angle_beta   90.00
_cell.angle_gamma   90.00
#
_symmetry.space_group_name_H-M   'P 1'
#
loop_
_entity.id
_entity.type
_entity.pdbx_description
1 polymer ?
#
loop_
_entity_poly.entity_id
_entity_poly.type
_entity_poly.pdbx_seq_one_letter_code
_entity_poly.pdbx_strand_id
1 'polypeptide(L)'
;AYARRSYEAPRGAVETALAQIWAELLGVERVGRHDHFFELGGHSLLAVQLMERLRQLSLGVEVRTLFARPVLADLAASLGSHHEVAVPANLITEQSTAITPQMLPLIELAQPEIDRIVATVPGGVGNIQDIYGLSPLQDGILFHHLLATKGDPYLLVSQMAFADRGLLERYLGAVQQVVDRHDTLRTAFVWEGLSSPAQVVWRRAPLEVSEVELDACDGSGADELRRRFDPLRHRIDVGRAPLLQFVIAREPGSTRWLLLELQHHLIGDHTTLEVMHAEVRAVLEGRGHELPAPQPFRNLVAQARLDVDAKAHEQFFRTMLADIDEPTTPFGLSEVYGDGGGVGEAHRMLPQALNDRLREQARRLGVSLASLCHLAWGQVVARSSGREQVVFGTVLFGRMQAGAGADRTMGLFINTLPVRLDLDGTGVAASVRTTHARLSELLAHEHASLALAQRCSG
;
A
#
# COMPACT_ATOMS: atom_id res chain seq x y z
N ALA A 1 -15.20 21.13 -28.49
CA ALA A 1 -14.20 22.13 -28.90
C ALA A 1 -13.33 22.42 -27.69
N TYR A 2 -12.05 22.01 -27.71
CA TYR A 2 -11.11 22.34 -26.63
C TYR A 2 -10.98 23.86 -26.56
N ALA A 3 -11.23 24.45 -25.40
CA ALA A 3 -10.61 25.73 -25.09
C ALA A 3 -9.12 25.42 -24.87
N ARG A 4 -8.37 25.25 -25.97
CA ARG A 4 -6.90 25.34 -25.92
C ARG A 4 -6.63 26.74 -25.40
N ARG A 5 -6.32 26.85 -24.11
CA ARG A 5 -5.68 28.06 -23.58
C ARG A 5 -4.52 28.35 -24.52
N SER A 6 -4.42 29.59 -24.97
CA SER A 6 -3.35 30.01 -25.89
C SER A 6 -2.02 29.61 -25.26
N TYR A 7 -1.21 28.85 -26.00
CA TYR A 7 0.08 28.39 -25.51
C TYR A 7 0.91 29.59 -25.05
N GLU A 8 1.37 29.54 -23.81
CA GLU A 8 2.34 30.46 -23.26
C GLU A 8 3.50 29.65 -22.68
N ALA A 9 4.72 30.00 -23.07
CA ALA A 9 5.91 29.26 -22.69
C ALA A 9 6.15 29.31 -21.17
N PRO A 10 6.66 28.21 -20.56
CA PRO A 10 7.15 28.20 -19.19
C PRO A 10 8.18 29.33 -18.94
N ARG A 11 8.11 29.96 -17.77
CA ARG A 11 8.98 31.07 -17.37
C ARG A 11 9.94 30.65 -16.26
N GLY A 12 11.23 30.89 -16.48
CA GLY A 12 12.29 30.57 -15.52
C GLY A 12 12.61 29.07 -15.45
N ALA A 13 13.63 28.72 -14.65
CA ALA A 13 14.17 27.37 -14.60
C ALA A 13 13.16 26.35 -14.04
N VAL A 14 12.40 26.73 -13.02
CA VAL A 14 11.45 25.84 -12.33
C VAL A 14 10.27 25.46 -13.23
N GLU A 15 9.58 26.45 -13.83
CA GLU A 15 8.48 26.14 -14.76
C GLU A 15 8.99 25.32 -15.96
N THR A 16 10.20 25.60 -16.46
CA THR A 16 10.79 24.87 -17.60
C THR A 16 11.06 23.40 -17.27
N ALA A 17 11.70 23.13 -16.12
CA ALA A 17 11.96 21.77 -15.68
C ALA A 17 10.65 21.00 -15.44
N LEU A 18 9.67 21.64 -14.79
CA LEU A 18 8.35 21.06 -14.55
C LEU A 18 7.63 20.71 -15.86
N ALA A 19 7.69 21.61 -16.85
CA ALA A 19 7.09 21.40 -18.17
C ALA A 19 7.72 20.23 -18.93
N GLN A 20 9.04 20.06 -18.84
CA GLN A 20 9.75 18.92 -19.43
C GLN A 20 9.31 17.60 -18.79
N ILE A 21 9.26 17.55 -17.45
CA ILE A 21 8.80 16.36 -16.74
C ILE A 21 7.36 16.02 -17.13
N TRP A 22 6.47 17.01 -17.21
CA TRP A 22 5.08 16.80 -17.62
C TRP A 22 4.98 16.30 -19.05
N ALA A 23 5.74 16.88 -19.99
CA ALA A 23 5.76 16.45 -21.38
C ALA A 23 6.12 14.96 -21.52
N GLU A 24 7.15 14.52 -20.80
CA GLU A 24 7.59 13.12 -20.79
C GLU A 24 6.57 12.18 -20.13
N LEU A 25 6.06 12.52 -18.95
CA LEU A 25 5.12 11.68 -18.21
C LEU A 25 3.76 11.55 -18.89
N LEU A 26 3.28 12.63 -19.49
CA LEU A 26 1.97 12.69 -20.14
C LEU A 26 2.03 12.30 -21.62
N GLY A 27 3.23 12.14 -22.19
CA GLY A 27 3.43 11.82 -23.60
C GLY A 27 2.94 12.93 -24.54
N VAL A 28 3.09 14.20 -24.14
CA VAL A 28 2.68 15.38 -24.92
C VAL A 28 3.90 16.15 -25.44
N GLU A 29 3.81 16.71 -26.64
CA GLU A 29 4.95 17.38 -27.30
C GLU A 29 5.44 18.61 -26.52
N ARG A 30 4.50 19.43 -26.03
CA ARG A 30 4.78 20.70 -25.33
C ARG A 30 3.75 20.94 -24.24
N VAL A 31 4.20 21.51 -23.13
CA VAL A 31 3.38 21.94 -22.00
C VAL A 31 3.58 23.44 -21.80
N GLY A 32 2.48 24.19 -21.82
CA GLY A 32 2.43 25.62 -21.51
C GLY A 32 2.24 25.88 -20.02
N ARG A 33 2.59 27.08 -19.57
CA ARG A 33 2.51 27.44 -18.15
C ARG A 33 1.10 27.46 -17.54
N HIS A 34 0.09 27.59 -18.40
CA HIS A 34 -1.33 27.61 -18.01
C HIS A 34 -2.03 26.28 -18.27
N ASP A 35 -1.29 25.25 -18.69
CA ASP A 35 -1.82 23.91 -18.88
C ASP A 35 -2.09 23.24 -17.53
N HIS A 36 -3.10 22.37 -17.54
CA HIS A 36 -3.63 21.70 -16.37
C HIS A 36 -3.30 20.21 -16.42
N PHE A 37 -2.65 19.68 -15.37
CA PHE A 37 -2.13 18.31 -15.33
C PHE A 37 -3.18 17.26 -15.70
N PHE A 38 -4.36 17.33 -15.09
CA PHE A 38 -5.44 16.38 -15.34
C PHE A 38 -6.14 16.56 -16.70
N GLU A 39 -6.16 17.78 -17.27
CA GLU A 39 -6.73 18.02 -18.60
C GLU A 39 -5.84 17.41 -19.68
N LEU A 40 -4.52 17.40 -19.44
CA LEU A 40 -3.53 16.73 -20.27
C LEU A 40 -3.53 15.19 -20.11
N GLY A 41 -4.33 14.65 -19.20
CA GLY A 41 -4.47 13.20 -18.98
C GLY A 41 -3.70 12.64 -17.79
N GLY A 42 -3.19 13.50 -16.91
CA GLY A 42 -2.58 13.09 -15.66
C GLY A 42 -3.53 12.30 -14.75
N HIS A 43 -2.99 11.42 -13.93
CA HIS A 43 -3.71 10.65 -12.92
C HIS A 43 -2.81 10.34 -11.72
N SER A 44 -3.35 9.75 -10.65
CA SER A 44 -2.64 9.56 -9.38
C SER A 44 -1.29 8.84 -9.52
N LEU A 45 -1.19 7.79 -10.35
CA LEU A 45 0.11 7.14 -10.59
C LEU A 45 1.14 8.06 -11.29
N LEU A 46 0.73 8.87 -12.27
CA LEU A 46 1.63 9.86 -12.89
C LEU A 46 1.99 10.98 -11.92
N ALA A 47 1.11 11.31 -10.98
CA ALA A 47 1.41 12.25 -9.91
C ALA A 47 2.53 11.71 -9.00
N VAL A 48 2.52 10.40 -8.65
CA VAL A 48 3.63 9.76 -7.91
C VAL A 48 4.95 9.95 -8.66
N GLN A 49 4.97 9.58 -9.95
CA GLN A 49 6.18 9.66 -10.78
C GLN A 49 6.66 11.11 -10.94
N LEU A 50 5.74 12.07 -11.00
CA LEU A 50 6.08 13.49 -11.00
C LEU A 50 6.79 13.89 -9.71
N MET A 51 6.27 13.50 -8.54
CA MET A 51 6.91 13.85 -7.26
C MET A 51 8.31 13.27 -7.15
N GLU A 52 8.50 12.02 -7.56
CA GLU A 52 9.80 11.36 -7.53
C GLU A 52 10.83 12.13 -8.36
N ARG A 53 10.47 12.50 -9.60
CA ARG A 53 11.36 13.26 -10.49
C ARG A 53 11.64 14.66 -9.98
N LEU A 54 10.67 15.34 -9.37
CA LEU A 54 10.88 16.65 -8.75
C LEU A 54 11.83 16.54 -7.56
N ARG A 55 11.69 15.51 -6.74
CA ARG A 55 12.59 15.26 -5.59
C ARG A 55 14.02 14.98 -6.03
N GLN A 56 14.24 14.28 -7.16
CA GLN A 56 15.57 14.09 -7.76
C GLN A 56 16.24 15.42 -8.18
N LEU A 57 15.44 16.44 -8.47
CA LEU A 57 15.91 17.80 -8.76
C LEU A 57 16.00 18.69 -7.50
N SER A 58 15.87 18.11 -6.31
CA SER A 58 15.76 18.84 -5.03
C SER A 58 14.60 19.85 -4.99
N LEU A 59 13.59 19.65 -5.83
CA LEU A 59 12.35 20.43 -5.84
C LEU A 59 11.29 19.63 -5.08
N GLY A 60 10.96 20.09 -3.88
CA GLY A 60 9.97 19.45 -3.04
C GLY A 60 8.57 19.95 -3.33
N VAL A 61 7.61 19.05 -3.48
CA VAL A 61 6.18 19.39 -3.38
C VAL A 61 5.39 18.20 -2.85
N GLU A 62 4.37 18.50 -2.06
CA GLU A 62 3.44 17.47 -1.59
C GLU A 62 2.42 17.20 -2.70
N VAL A 63 2.02 15.94 -2.85
CA VAL A 63 1.04 15.53 -3.85
C VAL A 63 -0.25 16.33 -3.76
N ARG A 64 -0.72 16.64 -2.54
CA ARG A 64 -1.92 17.45 -2.34
C ARG A 64 -1.86 18.79 -3.08
N THR A 65 -0.68 19.38 -3.21
CA THR A 65 -0.47 20.64 -3.91
C THR A 65 -0.69 20.48 -5.41
N LEU A 66 -0.31 19.35 -6.02
CA LEU A 66 -0.64 19.08 -7.43
C LEU A 66 -2.15 19.01 -7.64
N PHE A 67 -2.88 18.37 -6.72
CA PHE A 67 -4.33 18.26 -6.83
C PHE A 67 -5.04 19.59 -6.55
N ALA A 68 -4.53 20.40 -5.61
CA ALA A 68 -5.08 21.72 -5.29
C ALA A 68 -4.68 22.81 -6.29
N ARG A 69 -3.49 22.69 -6.89
CA ARG A 69 -2.89 23.64 -7.85
C ARG A 69 -2.42 22.89 -9.11
N PRO A 70 -3.35 22.33 -9.91
CA PRO A 70 -3.03 21.49 -11.05
C PRO A 70 -2.55 22.26 -12.29
N VAL A 71 -2.44 23.59 -12.23
CA VAL A 71 -1.91 24.42 -13.32
C VAL A 71 -0.40 24.55 -13.16
N LEU A 72 0.36 24.41 -14.24
CA LEU A 72 1.82 24.35 -14.18
C LEU A 72 2.46 25.53 -13.43
N ALA A 73 2.07 26.77 -13.74
CA ALA A 73 2.61 27.95 -13.08
C ALA A 73 2.26 28.01 -11.58
N ASP A 74 1.04 27.59 -11.21
CA ASP A 74 0.58 27.61 -9.82
C ASP A 74 1.28 26.55 -8.99
N LEU A 75 1.52 25.36 -9.58
CA LEU A 75 2.33 24.31 -8.98
C LEU A 75 3.78 24.77 -8.83
N ALA A 76 4.35 25.39 -9.87
CA ALA A 76 5.72 25.88 -9.85
C ALA A 76 5.94 26.94 -8.78
N ALA A 77 4.97 27.83 -8.56
CA ALA A 77 5.01 28.81 -7.49
C ALA A 77 4.91 28.20 -6.07
N SER A 78 4.44 26.96 -5.97
CA SER A 78 4.40 26.21 -4.72
C SER A 78 5.59 25.27 -4.50
N LEU A 79 6.49 25.15 -5.48
CA LEU A 79 7.72 24.38 -5.30
C LEU A 79 8.64 25.13 -4.33
N GLY A 80 9.07 24.42 -3.28
CA GLY A 80 9.97 24.95 -2.25
C GLY A 80 10.95 23.90 -1.76
N SER A 81 11.79 24.27 -0.79
CA SER A 81 12.62 23.30 -0.07
C SER A 81 11.72 22.41 0.78
N HIS A 82 11.50 21.16 0.36
CA HIS A 82 10.85 20.16 1.21
C HIS A 82 11.70 19.95 2.46
N HIS A 83 11.07 20.03 3.63
CA HIS A 83 11.65 19.45 4.84
C HIS A 83 11.38 17.95 4.79
N GLU A 84 12.36 17.15 4.40
CA GLU A 84 12.28 15.72 4.68
C GLU A 84 12.29 15.53 6.20
N VAL A 85 11.30 14.81 6.72
CA VAL A 85 11.29 14.37 8.12
C VAL A 85 12.56 13.58 8.37
N ALA A 86 13.44 14.09 9.23
CA ALA A 86 14.68 13.42 9.57
C ALA A 86 14.35 12.10 10.28
N VAL A 87 14.53 10.98 9.58
CA VAL A 87 14.30 9.65 10.14
C VAL A 87 15.40 9.36 11.17
N PRO A 88 15.06 9.08 12.44
CA PRO A 88 16.04 8.71 13.44
C PRO A 88 16.81 7.45 13.01
N ALA A 89 18.13 7.47 13.21
CA ALA A 89 18.97 6.31 12.90
C ALA A 89 18.58 5.09 13.76
N ASN A 90 18.75 3.89 13.20
CA ASN A 90 18.71 2.66 13.98
C ASN A 90 19.99 2.56 14.83
N LEU A 91 19.83 2.41 16.15
CA LEU A 91 20.94 2.33 17.09
C LEU A 91 21.35 0.88 17.42
N ILE A 92 20.61 -0.12 16.93
CA ILE A 92 20.95 -1.53 17.06
C ILE A 92 21.96 -1.90 15.96
N THR A 93 23.12 -2.39 16.39
CA THR A 93 24.22 -2.78 15.49
C THR A 93 24.52 -4.27 15.61
N GLU A 94 25.32 -4.82 14.70
CA GLU A 94 25.78 -6.22 14.80
C GLU A 94 26.62 -6.50 16.06
N GLN A 95 27.21 -5.45 16.65
CA GLN A 95 28.03 -5.56 17.87
C GLN A 95 27.20 -5.41 19.15
N SER A 96 25.91 -5.08 19.04
CA SER A 96 25.04 -4.92 20.20
C SER A 96 24.89 -6.24 20.95
N THR A 97 25.24 -6.26 22.23
CA THR A 97 25.06 -7.42 23.12
C THR A 97 23.76 -7.36 23.93
N ALA A 98 23.15 -6.18 23.99
CA ALA A 98 21.86 -5.91 24.62
C ALA A 98 21.11 -4.83 23.82
N ILE A 99 19.79 -4.78 23.98
CA ILE A 99 18.92 -3.74 23.42
C ILE A 99 18.28 -3.00 24.59
N THR A 100 18.38 -1.67 24.60
CA THR A 100 17.80 -0.81 25.65
C THR A 100 16.74 0.13 25.06
N PRO A 101 15.83 0.70 25.87
CA PRO A 101 14.78 1.61 25.39
C PRO A 101 15.31 2.79 24.57
N GLN A 102 16.48 3.35 24.93
CA GLN A 102 17.08 4.49 24.24
C GLN A 102 17.54 4.15 22.81
N MET A 103 17.69 2.88 22.48
CA MET A 103 18.03 2.42 21.14
C MET A 103 16.84 2.38 20.18
N LEU A 104 15.61 2.58 20.69
CA LEU A 104 14.35 2.39 19.97
C LEU A 104 13.63 3.74 19.74
N PRO A 105 14.08 4.59 18.80
CA PRO A 105 13.50 5.93 18.62
C PRO A 105 12.09 5.94 18.01
N LEU A 106 11.60 4.80 17.52
CA LEU A 106 10.32 4.67 16.80
C LEU A 106 9.28 3.83 17.56
N ILE A 107 9.57 3.46 18.81
CA ILE A 107 8.64 2.79 19.71
C ILE A 107 9.06 2.99 21.17
N GLU A 108 8.11 3.26 22.06
CA GLU A 108 8.35 3.34 23.49
C GLU A 108 8.07 1.98 24.12
N LEU A 109 9.12 1.31 24.63
CA LEU A 109 9.02 0.04 25.34
C LEU A 109 9.88 0.07 26.61
N ALA A 110 9.39 -0.52 27.69
CA ALA A 110 10.18 -0.75 28.89
C ALA A 110 11.13 -1.95 28.70
N GLN A 111 12.23 -1.99 29.47
CA GLN A 111 13.22 -3.08 29.36
C GLN A 111 12.61 -4.50 29.45
N PRO A 112 11.65 -4.80 30.36
CA PRO A 112 11.05 -6.13 30.42
C PRO A 112 10.26 -6.52 29.16
N GLU A 113 9.73 -5.53 28.42
CA GLU A 113 9.04 -5.76 27.15
C GLU A 113 10.05 -6.07 26.04
N ILE A 114 11.18 -5.36 26.02
CA ILE A 114 12.28 -5.63 25.10
C ILE A 114 12.87 -7.02 25.34
N ASP A 115 13.08 -7.41 26.59
CA ASP A 115 13.61 -8.73 26.95
C ASP A 115 12.66 -9.86 26.49
N ARG A 116 11.33 -9.63 26.54
CA ARG A 116 10.34 -10.56 25.97
C ARG A 116 10.47 -10.68 24.45
N ILE A 117 10.61 -9.56 23.74
CA ILE A 117 10.85 -9.58 22.29
C ILE A 117 12.13 -10.35 21.97
N VAL A 118 13.22 -10.10 22.70
CA VAL A 118 14.50 -10.80 22.48
C VAL A 118 14.34 -12.31 22.64
N ALA A 119 13.50 -12.77 23.57
CA ALA A 119 13.25 -14.18 23.81
C ALA A 119 12.46 -14.88 22.69
N THR A 120 11.70 -14.15 21.87
CA THR A 120 10.96 -14.74 20.73
C THR A 120 11.82 -14.93 19.48
N VAL A 121 12.98 -14.26 19.41
CA VAL A 121 13.82 -14.25 18.20
C VAL A 121 14.91 -15.33 18.26
N PRO A 122 15.01 -16.23 17.26
CA PRO A 122 16.10 -17.19 17.17
C PRO A 122 17.46 -16.48 17.11
N GLY A 123 18.37 -16.83 18.03
CA GLY A 123 19.66 -16.16 18.18
C GLY A 123 19.65 -14.88 19.03
N GLY A 124 18.49 -14.52 19.60
CA GLY A 124 18.32 -13.37 20.50
C GLY A 124 18.76 -12.06 19.85
N VAL A 125 19.44 -11.20 20.63
CA VAL A 125 19.93 -9.89 20.19
C VAL A 125 20.77 -9.98 18.91
N GLY A 126 21.58 -11.03 18.77
CA GLY A 126 22.45 -11.21 17.61
C GLY A 126 21.70 -11.31 16.28
N ASN A 127 20.43 -11.72 16.30
CA ASN A 127 19.60 -11.78 15.11
C ASN A 127 18.61 -10.61 14.98
N ILE A 128 18.52 -9.69 15.94
CA ILE A 128 17.61 -8.52 15.85
C ILE A 128 18.30 -7.35 15.17
N GLN A 129 17.90 -7.04 13.94
CA GLN A 129 18.36 -5.86 13.23
C GLN A 129 17.72 -4.59 13.77
N ASP A 130 16.41 -4.61 14.05
CA ASP A 130 15.65 -3.40 14.36
C ASP A 130 14.36 -3.73 15.13
N ILE A 131 13.86 -2.77 15.91
CA ILE A 131 12.56 -2.84 16.59
C ILE A 131 11.88 -1.47 16.49
N TYR A 132 10.67 -1.43 15.95
CA TYR A 132 9.88 -0.20 15.83
C TYR A 132 8.38 -0.48 15.81
N GLY A 133 7.55 0.55 16.00
CA GLY A 133 6.10 0.38 16.07
C GLY A 133 5.47 0.02 14.72
N LEU A 134 4.23 -0.44 14.75
CA LEU A 134 3.44 -0.67 13.54
C LEU A 134 3.05 0.66 12.89
N SER A 135 2.83 0.62 11.58
CA SER A 135 2.06 1.67 10.89
C SER A 135 0.56 1.53 11.20
N PRO A 136 -0.24 2.60 11.05
CA PRO A 136 -1.67 2.56 11.36
C PRO A 136 -2.48 1.45 10.66
N LEU A 137 -2.16 1.13 9.40
CA LEU A 137 -2.83 0.02 8.71
C LEU A 137 -2.39 -1.34 9.27
N GLN A 138 -1.09 -1.50 9.57
CA GLN A 138 -0.59 -2.74 10.18
C GLN A 138 -1.28 -3.02 11.52
N ASP A 139 -1.54 -1.98 12.34
CA ASP A 139 -2.31 -2.14 13.59
C ASP A 139 -3.72 -2.70 13.32
N GLY A 140 -4.42 -2.18 12.32
CA GLY A 140 -5.75 -2.66 11.93
C GLY A 140 -5.74 -4.11 11.40
N ILE A 141 -4.75 -4.45 10.56
CA ILE A 141 -4.57 -5.81 10.06
C ILE A 141 -4.26 -6.78 11.21
N LEU A 142 -3.35 -6.41 12.11
CA LEU A 142 -3.02 -7.24 13.27
C LEU A 142 -4.24 -7.45 14.16
N PHE A 143 -5.04 -6.42 14.41
CA PHE A 143 -6.28 -6.54 15.17
C PHE A 143 -7.23 -7.57 14.55
N HIS A 144 -7.45 -7.52 13.23
CA HIS A 144 -8.29 -8.48 12.53
C HIS A 144 -7.72 -9.90 12.51
N HIS A 145 -6.39 -10.03 12.36
CA HIS A 145 -5.70 -11.31 12.51
C HIS A 145 -6.00 -11.93 13.88
N LEU A 146 -5.93 -11.14 14.96
CA LEU A 146 -6.18 -11.61 16.33
C LEU A 146 -7.65 -11.93 16.62
N LEU A 147 -8.59 -11.23 15.99
CA LEU A 147 -10.02 -11.52 16.11
C LEU A 147 -10.44 -12.77 15.32
N ALA A 148 -9.75 -13.09 14.22
CA ALA A 148 -10.06 -14.24 13.39
C ALA A 148 -9.75 -15.54 14.14
N THR A 149 -10.81 -16.28 14.50
CA THR A 149 -10.69 -17.58 15.19
C THR A 149 -10.45 -18.75 14.22
N LYS A 150 -10.76 -18.56 12.93
CA LYS A 150 -10.55 -19.52 11.85
C LYS A 150 -9.96 -18.78 10.66
N GLY A 151 -8.90 -19.35 10.07
CA GLY A 151 -8.24 -18.73 8.92
C GLY A 151 -7.66 -17.34 9.22
N ASP A 152 -7.23 -16.69 8.16
CA ASP A 152 -6.64 -15.36 8.20
C ASP A 152 -7.10 -14.55 6.97
N PRO A 153 -7.90 -13.48 7.17
CA PRO A 153 -8.41 -12.67 6.06
C PRO A 153 -7.33 -11.89 5.32
N TYR A 154 -6.11 -11.82 5.86
CA TYR A 154 -4.97 -11.12 5.28
C TYR A 154 -3.86 -12.07 4.81
N LEU A 155 -4.13 -13.38 4.75
CA LEU A 155 -3.25 -14.34 4.12
C LEU A 155 -3.49 -14.39 2.61
N LEU A 156 -2.51 -13.94 1.85
CA LEU A 156 -2.51 -13.95 0.40
C LEU A 156 -1.92 -15.27 -0.10
N VAL A 157 -2.53 -15.83 -1.15
CA VAL A 157 -2.11 -17.09 -1.74
C VAL A 157 -1.87 -16.91 -3.23
N SER A 158 -0.69 -17.31 -3.69
CA SER A 158 -0.32 -17.37 -5.09
C SER A 158 0.14 -18.77 -5.46
N GLN A 159 0.00 -19.15 -6.72
CA GLN A 159 0.38 -20.47 -7.20
C GLN A 159 1.19 -20.39 -8.47
N MET A 160 2.24 -21.20 -8.53
CA MET A 160 3.13 -21.33 -9.67
C MET A 160 3.39 -22.80 -9.99
N ALA A 161 3.77 -23.07 -11.23
CA ALA A 161 4.21 -24.38 -11.68
C ALA A 161 5.60 -24.26 -12.33
N PHE A 162 6.47 -25.20 -12.00
CA PHE A 162 7.83 -25.30 -12.49
C PHE A 162 8.01 -26.58 -13.28
N ALA A 163 8.85 -26.56 -14.31
CA ALA A 163 9.09 -27.70 -15.18
C ALA A 163 9.73 -28.90 -14.45
N ASP A 164 10.59 -28.61 -13.47
CA ASP A 164 11.35 -29.57 -12.67
C ASP A 164 11.77 -28.97 -11.32
N ARG A 165 12.27 -29.83 -10.42
CA ARG A 165 12.72 -29.47 -9.07
C ARG A 165 13.91 -28.51 -9.08
N GLY A 166 14.83 -28.65 -10.02
CA GLY A 166 16.02 -27.81 -10.10
C GLY A 166 15.69 -26.36 -10.44
N LEU A 167 14.70 -26.12 -11.31
CA LEU A 167 14.22 -24.77 -11.59
C LEU A 167 13.50 -24.16 -10.38
N LEU A 168 12.68 -24.95 -9.69
CA LEU A 168 12.02 -24.55 -8.44
C LEU A 168 13.05 -24.16 -7.37
N GLU A 169 14.08 -24.98 -7.16
CA GLU A 169 15.14 -24.69 -6.16
C GLU A 169 15.95 -23.43 -6.52
N ARG A 170 16.22 -23.19 -7.81
CA ARG A 170 16.82 -21.91 -8.25
C ARG A 170 15.92 -20.71 -7.97
N TYR A 171 14.61 -20.84 -8.20
CA TYR A 171 13.64 -19.80 -7.88
C TYR A 171 13.63 -19.49 -6.37
N LEU A 172 13.50 -20.52 -5.52
CA LEU A 172 13.52 -20.37 -4.06
C LEU A 172 14.84 -19.76 -3.56
N GLY A 173 15.98 -20.14 -4.15
CA GLY A 173 17.27 -19.53 -3.86
C GLY A 173 17.35 -18.04 -4.24
N ALA A 174 16.71 -17.65 -5.35
CA ALA A 174 16.60 -16.24 -5.73
C ALA A 174 15.66 -15.46 -4.80
N VAL A 175 14.55 -16.05 -4.38
CA VAL A 175 13.65 -15.47 -3.36
C VAL A 175 14.40 -15.26 -2.05
N GLN A 176 15.18 -16.23 -1.57
CA GLN A 176 15.97 -16.07 -0.34
C GLN A 176 16.93 -14.86 -0.42
N GLN A 177 17.59 -14.66 -1.57
CA GLN A 177 18.46 -13.48 -1.75
C GLN A 177 17.68 -12.16 -1.68
N VAL A 178 16.44 -12.13 -2.17
CA VAL A 178 15.58 -10.94 -2.05
C VAL A 178 15.10 -10.76 -0.60
N VAL A 179 14.73 -11.84 0.10
CA VAL A 179 14.41 -11.79 1.54
C VAL A 179 15.58 -11.23 2.34
N ASP A 180 16.81 -11.68 2.08
CA ASP A 180 18.01 -11.19 2.77
C ASP A 180 18.27 -9.69 2.55
N ARG A 181 17.82 -9.15 1.40
CA ARG A 181 17.97 -7.73 1.05
C ARG A 181 16.95 -6.83 1.74
N HIS A 182 15.71 -7.26 1.88
CA HIS A 182 14.60 -6.37 2.28
C HIS A 182 14.13 -6.63 3.70
N ASP A 183 14.32 -5.65 4.59
CA ASP A 183 13.91 -5.69 5.99
C ASP A 183 12.47 -6.21 6.18
N THR A 184 11.52 -5.70 5.39
CA THR A 184 10.09 -6.04 5.53
C THR A 184 9.81 -7.53 5.34
N LEU A 185 10.57 -8.22 4.48
CA LEU A 185 10.39 -9.66 4.24
C LEU A 185 10.96 -10.52 5.39
N ARG A 186 11.74 -9.90 6.28
CA ARG A 186 12.38 -10.51 7.46
C ARG A 186 11.75 -10.03 8.78
N THR A 187 10.60 -9.36 8.70
CA THR A 187 9.95 -8.75 9.86
C THR A 187 8.93 -9.70 10.48
N ALA A 188 9.02 -9.85 11.80
CA ALA A 188 8.00 -10.46 12.65
C ALA A 188 7.19 -9.40 13.40
N PHE A 189 5.99 -9.74 13.86
CA PHE A 189 5.10 -8.85 14.60
C PHE A 189 4.87 -9.44 16.00
N VAL A 190 5.26 -8.69 17.04
CA VAL A 190 5.14 -9.13 18.44
C VAL A 190 4.21 -8.19 19.17
N TRP A 191 3.26 -8.72 19.95
CA TRP A 191 2.27 -7.93 20.70
C TRP A 191 2.01 -8.46 22.11
N GLU A 192 2.24 -9.75 22.35
CA GLU A 192 1.93 -10.38 23.63
C GLU A 192 2.79 -9.83 24.76
N GLY A 193 2.14 -9.28 25.79
CA GLY A 193 2.83 -8.71 26.95
C GLY A 193 3.59 -7.42 26.65
N LEU A 194 3.26 -6.73 25.55
CA LEU A 194 3.74 -5.40 25.20
C LEU A 194 2.62 -4.36 25.37
N SER A 195 3.02 -3.14 25.70
CA SER A 195 2.17 -1.94 25.77
C SER A 195 1.75 -1.45 24.38
N SER A 196 2.58 -1.71 23.37
CA SER A 196 2.27 -1.46 21.96
C SER A 196 2.87 -2.57 21.10
N PRO A 197 2.20 -2.99 20.01
CA PRO A 197 2.74 -3.99 19.11
C PRO A 197 4.00 -3.47 18.41
N ALA A 198 4.95 -4.38 18.17
CA ALA A 198 6.25 -4.08 17.61
C ALA A 198 6.51 -4.89 16.34
N GLN A 199 7.09 -4.24 15.34
CA GLN A 199 7.81 -4.87 14.24
C GLN A 199 9.23 -5.21 14.71
N VAL A 200 9.65 -6.45 14.45
CA VAL A 200 10.97 -6.96 14.83
C VAL A 200 11.65 -7.49 13.59
N VAL A 201 12.65 -6.75 13.09
CA VAL A 201 13.37 -7.09 11.86
C VAL A 201 14.49 -8.08 12.20
N TRP A 202 14.47 -9.28 11.61
CA TRP A 202 15.49 -10.30 11.85
C TRP A 202 16.62 -10.19 10.85
N ARG A 203 17.89 -10.15 11.26
CA ARG A 203 19.06 -10.18 10.35
C ARG A 203 19.03 -11.35 9.39
N ARG A 204 18.67 -12.53 9.89
CA ARG A 204 18.54 -13.76 9.09
C ARG A 204 17.19 -14.41 9.34
N ALA A 205 16.43 -14.59 8.27
CA ALA A 205 15.14 -15.25 8.24
C ALA A 205 15.14 -16.24 7.05
N PRO A 206 15.52 -17.51 7.28
CA PRO A 206 15.50 -18.50 6.20
C PRO A 206 14.07 -18.78 5.75
N LEU A 207 13.88 -18.97 4.45
CA LEU A 207 12.59 -19.34 3.87
C LEU A 207 12.08 -20.65 4.48
N GLU A 208 10.79 -20.66 4.81
CA GLU A 208 10.09 -21.86 5.23
C GLU A 208 9.50 -22.55 4.00
N VAL A 209 10.07 -23.70 3.64
CA VAL A 209 9.64 -24.51 2.50
C VAL A 209 9.18 -25.88 3.00
N SER A 210 7.91 -26.20 2.80
CA SER A 210 7.34 -27.50 3.15
C SER A 210 7.05 -28.31 1.89
N GLU A 211 7.47 -29.56 1.86
CA GLU A 211 7.17 -30.49 0.76
C GLU A 211 5.98 -31.37 1.16
N VAL A 212 4.95 -31.43 0.31
CA VAL A 212 3.77 -32.27 0.53
C VAL A 212 3.57 -33.24 -0.64
N GLU A 213 3.06 -34.41 -0.32
CA GLU A 213 2.57 -35.36 -1.31
C GLU A 213 1.13 -35.02 -1.70
N LEU A 214 0.81 -35.19 -2.98
CA LEU A 214 -0.52 -34.98 -3.54
C LEU A 214 -1.11 -36.33 -3.94
N ASP A 215 -2.41 -36.48 -3.71
CA ASP A 215 -3.13 -37.68 -4.10
C ASP A 215 -3.44 -37.64 -5.59
N ALA A 216 -3.27 -38.77 -6.29
CA ALA A 216 -3.56 -38.88 -7.72
C ALA A 216 -5.07 -38.93 -8.04
N CYS A 217 -5.94 -38.74 -7.05
CA CYS A 217 -7.37 -38.97 -7.13
C CYS A 217 -8.15 -37.67 -6.82
N ASP A 218 -9.06 -37.30 -7.73
CA ASP A 218 -10.00 -36.18 -7.65
C ASP A 218 -9.40 -34.74 -7.70
N GLY A 219 -9.08 -34.32 -8.92
CA GLY A 219 -8.84 -32.93 -9.30
C GLY A 219 -7.42 -32.65 -9.79
N SER A 220 -7.15 -31.38 -10.13
CA SER A 220 -5.77 -30.95 -10.37
C SER A 220 -5.02 -30.91 -9.03
N GLY A 221 -3.77 -31.35 -9.00
CA GLY A 221 -2.90 -31.19 -7.82
C GLY A 221 -2.80 -29.73 -7.36
N ALA A 222 -3.00 -28.79 -8.28
CA ALA A 222 -3.08 -27.36 -7.98
C ALA A 222 -4.29 -27.00 -7.11
N ASP A 223 -5.46 -27.60 -7.40
CA ASP A 223 -6.68 -27.39 -6.62
C ASP A 223 -6.60 -28.06 -5.25
N GLU A 224 -5.92 -29.21 -5.15
CA GLU A 224 -5.67 -29.89 -3.87
C GLU A 224 -4.82 -29.01 -2.94
N LEU A 225 -3.71 -28.46 -3.42
CA LEU A 225 -2.90 -27.50 -2.66
C LEU A 225 -3.74 -26.31 -2.18
N ARG A 226 -4.53 -25.71 -3.07
CA ARG A 226 -5.38 -24.56 -2.72
C ARG A 226 -6.42 -24.91 -1.65
N ARG A 227 -7.01 -26.11 -1.69
CA ARG A 227 -7.96 -26.56 -0.66
C ARG A 227 -7.28 -26.85 0.68
N ARG A 228 -6.07 -27.43 0.66
CA ARG A 228 -5.34 -27.82 1.88
C ARG A 228 -4.83 -26.60 2.66
N PHE A 229 -4.47 -25.53 1.95
CA PHE A 229 -3.95 -24.28 2.52
C PHE A 229 -4.89 -23.10 2.23
N ASP A 230 -6.19 -23.36 2.27
CA ASP A 230 -7.22 -22.34 2.10
C ASP A 230 -7.11 -21.27 3.20
N PRO A 231 -6.93 -19.97 2.87
CA PRO A 231 -6.84 -18.88 3.84
C PRO A 231 -8.00 -18.81 4.84
N LEU A 232 -9.17 -19.34 4.47
CA LEU A 232 -10.34 -19.39 5.36
C LEU A 232 -10.14 -20.36 6.54
N ARG A 233 -9.12 -21.23 6.47
CA ARG A 233 -8.84 -22.29 7.44
C ARG A 233 -7.38 -22.35 7.87
N HIS A 234 -6.48 -21.83 7.05
CA HIS A 234 -5.05 -21.81 7.28
C HIS A 234 -4.59 -20.45 7.81
N ARG A 235 -3.61 -20.47 8.72
CA ARG A 235 -3.02 -19.28 9.34
C ARG A 235 -1.53 -19.49 9.43
N ILE A 236 -0.77 -18.40 9.31
CA ILE A 236 0.66 -18.39 9.61
C ILE A 236 0.90 -17.63 10.91
N ASP A 237 1.97 -17.98 11.63
CA ASP A 237 2.35 -17.30 12.86
C ASP A 237 3.04 -15.96 12.53
N VAL A 238 2.32 -14.85 12.72
CA VAL A 238 2.86 -13.51 12.43
C VAL A 238 3.98 -13.09 13.38
N GLY A 239 4.18 -13.81 14.49
CA GLY A 239 5.29 -13.62 15.42
C GLY A 239 6.62 -14.22 14.96
N ARG A 240 6.66 -14.90 13.81
CA ARG A 240 7.86 -15.56 13.30
C ARG A 240 8.14 -15.17 11.85
N ALA A 241 9.27 -14.50 11.62
CA ALA A 241 9.71 -14.18 10.27
C ALA A 241 10.36 -15.40 9.58
N PRO A 242 10.31 -15.48 8.23
CA PRO A 242 9.62 -14.57 7.31
C PRO A 242 8.11 -14.85 7.23
N LEU A 243 7.28 -13.81 7.03
CA LEU A 243 5.83 -13.96 6.76
C LEU A 243 5.54 -14.31 5.29
N LEU A 244 6.43 -15.13 4.72
CA LEU A 244 6.45 -15.61 3.35
C LEU A 244 6.85 -17.09 3.40
N GLN A 245 5.87 -17.98 3.26
CA GLN A 245 6.04 -19.44 3.34
C GLN A 245 5.74 -20.09 1.99
N PHE A 246 6.40 -21.21 1.72
CA PHE A 246 6.26 -21.95 0.49
C PHE A 246 5.84 -23.39 0.77
N VAL A 247 4.84 -23.87 0.04
CA VAL A 247 4.48 -25.28 0.00
C VAL A 247 4.76 -25.79 -1.40
N ILE A 248 5.59 -26.81 -1.52
CA ILE A 248 5.95 -27.43 -2.78
C ILE A 248 5.40 -28.84 -2.86
N ALA A 249 5.00 -29.24 -4.06
CA ALA A 249 4.55 -30.59 -4.30
C ALA A 249 4.89 -31.04 -5.71
N ARG A 250 5.23 -32.31 -5.85
CA ARG A 250 5.36 -32.90 -7.18
C ARG A 250 3.98 -33.14 -7.76
N GLU A 251 3.76 -32.70 -9.00
CA GLU A 251 2.51 -32.97 -9.70
C GLU A 251 2.41 -34.49 -10.02
N PRO A 252 1.32 -35.17 -9.63
CA PRO A 252 1.16 -36.60 -9.87
C PRO A 252 1.31 -36.97 -11.35
N GLY A 253 2.10 -38.00 -11.64
CA GLY A 253 2.35 -38.47 -13.02
C GLY A 253 3.22 -37.54 -13.88
N SER A 254 3.82 -36.49 -13.31
CA SER A 254 4.56 -35.46 -14.02
C SER A 254 5.97 -35.27 -13.46
N THR A 255 6.83 -34.56 -14.19
CA THR A 255 8.10 -34.02 -13.69
C THR A 255 7.93 -32.62 -13.10
N ARG A 256 6.75 -32.01 -13.30
CA ARG A 256 6.45 -30.66 -12.85
C ARG A 256 6.31 -30.60 -11.33
N TRP A 257 6.64 -29.43 -10.82
CA TRP A 257 6.50 -29.09 -9.41
C TRP A 257 5.55 -27.92 -9.28
N LEU A 258 4.61 -28.05 -8.36
CA LEU A 258 3.71 -26.99 -7.96
C LEU A 258 4.32 -26.29 -6.76
N LEU A 259 4.19 -24.97 -6.71
CA LEU A 259 4.53 -24.15 -5.58
C LEU A 259 3.31 -23.32 -5.22
N LEU A 260 2.93 -23.37 -3.95
CA LEU A 260 1.98 -22.47 -3.32
C LEU A 260 2.78 -21.50 -2.46
N GLU A 261 2.62 -20.21 -2.72
CA GLU A 261 3.20 -19.13 -1.94
C GLU A 261 2.12 -18.58 -1.00
N LEU A 262 2.45 -18.52 0.28
CA LEU A 262 1.64 -17.98 1.35
C LEU A 262 2.33 -16.71 1.88
N GLN A 263 1.69 -15.55 1.73
CA GLN A 263 2.25 -14.27 2.17
C GLN A 263 1.25 -13.53 3.05
N HIS A 264 1.66 -13.07 4.24
CA HIS A 264 0.79 -12.21 5.03
C HIS A 264 0.85 -10.77 4.53
N HIS A 265 -0.31 -10.12 4.42
CA HIS A 265 -0.42 -8.73 3.96
C HIS A 265 0.27 -7.70 4.90
N LEU A 266 0.76 -8.11 6.08
CA LEU A 266 1.44 -7.24 7.04
C LEU A 266 2.82 -6.76 6.55
N ILE A 267 3.47 -7.55 5.70
CA ILE A 267 4.83 -7.27 5.19
C ILE A 267 4.84 -6.57 3.84
N GLY A 268 3.68 -6.42 3.18
CA GLY A 268 3.66 -5.87 1.83
C GLY A 268 2.26 -5.69 1.24
N ASP A 269 2.17 -4.81 0.25
CA ASP A 269 1.02 -4.67 -0.65
C ASP A 269 1.38 -5.11 -2.08
N HIS A 270 0.52 -4.80 -3.05
CA HIS A 270 0.73 -5.19 -4.44
C HIS A 270 2.07 -4.69 -5.02
N THR A 271 2.49 -3.47 -4.69
CA THR A 271 3.77 -2.94 -5.17
C THR A 271 4.95 -3.72 -4.58
N THR A 272 4.86 -4.19 -3.33
CA THR A 272 5.86 -5.10 -2.76
C THR A 272 6.03 -6.36 -3.60
N LEU A 273 4.92 -6.98 -4.01
CA LEU A 273 4.94 -8.18 -4.88
C LEU A 273 5.56 -7.88 -6.25
N GLU A 274 5.21 -6.75 -6.87
CA GLU A 274 5.79 -6.34 -8.16
C GLU A 274 7.30 -6.16 -8.07
N VAL A 275 7.80 -5.45 -7.05
CA VAL A 275 9.23 -5.25 -6.82
C VAL A 275 9.90 -6.59 -6.52
N MET A 276 9.29 -7.44 -5.69
CA MET A 276 9.84 -8.76 -5.34
C MET A 276 10.02 -9.62 -6.59
N HIS A 277 8.99 -9.72 -7.44
CA HIS A 277 9.08 -10.46 -8.69
C HIS A 277 10.13 -9.89 -9.65
N ALA A 278 10.25 -8.56 -9.73
CA ALA A 278 11.25 -7.91 -10.56
C ALA A 278 12.68 -8.20 -10.07
N GLU A 279 12.93 -8.15 -8.76
CA GLU A 279 14.23 -8.47 -8.18
C GLU A 279 14.58 -9.96 -8.28
N VAL A 280 13.62 -10.86 -8.01
CA VAL A 280 13.81 -12.31 -8.20
C VAL A 280 14.19 -12.61 -9.64
N ARG A 281 13.53 -11.97 -10.62
CA ARG A 281 13.90 -12.11 -12.03
C ARG A 281 15.32 -11.62 -12.30
N ALA A 282 15.70 -10.45 -11.81
CA ALA A 282 17.05 -9.93 -11.98
C ALA A 282 18.11 -10.87 -11.37
N VAL A 283 17.84 -11.45 -10.20
CA VAL A 283 18.73 -12.43 -9.56
C VAL A 283 18.86 -13.69 -10.42
N LEU A 284 17.75 -14.24 -10.93
CA LEU A 284 17.77 -15.41 -11.82
C LEU A 284 18.52 -15.15 -13.14
N GLU A 285 18.51 -13.92 -13.62
CA GLU A 285 19.26 -13.48 -14.81
C GLU A 285 20.74 -13.17 -14.52
N GLY A 286 21.21 -13.31 -13.27
CA GLY A 286 22.58 -12.97 -12.85
C GLY A 286 22.83 -11.45 -12.72
N ARG A 287 21.78 -10.64 -12.79
CA ARG A 287 21.81 -9.17 -12.71
C ARG A 287 21.47 -8.63 -11.31
N GLY A 288 21.49 -9.48 -10.27
CA GLY A 288 21.22 -9.06 -8.90
C GLY A 288 22.15 -7.94 -8.39
N HIS A 289 23.37 -7.84 -8.94
CA HIS A 289 24.35 -6.79 -8.63
C HIS A 289 23.98 -5.40 -9.19
N GLU A 290 23.04 -5.33 -10.15
CA GLU A 290 22.53 -4.08 -10.73
C GLU A 290 21.40 -3.48 -9.87
N LEU A 291 20.89 -4.22 -8.89
CA LEU A 291 19.77 -3.79 -8.07
C LEU A 291 20.21 -2.67 -7.11
N PRO A 292 19.44 -1.58 -7.00
CA PRO A 292 19.75 -0.48 -6.08
C PRO A 292 19.72 -0.95 -4.62
N ALA A 293 20.33 -0.17 -3.73
CA ALA A 293 20.24 -0.44 -2.30
C ALA A 293 18.77 -0.36 -1.84
N PRO A 294 18.26 -1.36 -1.09
CA PRO A 294 16.89 -1.38 -0.62
C PRO A 294 16.67 -0.25 0.39
N GLN A 295 15.54 0.44 0.26
CA GLN A 295 15.12 1.45 1.24
C GLN A 295 14.35 0.75 2.38
N PRO A 296 14.61 1.09 3.65
CA PRO A 296 13.95 0.40 4.75
C PRO A 296 12.56 0.96 5.01
N PHE A 297 11.58 0.07 5.23
CA PHE A 297 10.19 0.43 5.51
C PHE A 297 10.03 1.31 6.75
N ARG A 298 10.96 1.24 7.72
CA ARG A 298 10.98 2.09 8.93
C ARG A 298 10.89 3.59 8.62
N ASN A 299 11.36 4.02 7.44
CA ASN A 299 11.33 5.43 7.05
C ASN A 299 9.88 5.93 6.91
N LEU A 300 8.99 5.10 6.35
CA LEU A 300 7.55 5.39 6.31
C LEU A 300 6.96 5.42 7.72
N VAL A 301 7.30 4.45 8.56
CA VAL A 301 6.80 4.39 9.95
C VAL A 301 7.22 5.65 10.71
N ALA A 302 8.45 6.12 10.52
CA ALA A 302 8.94 7.35 11.12
C ALA A 302 8.14 8.57 10.62
N GLN A 303 7.91 8.70 9.31
CA GLN A 303 7.08 9.76 8.75
C GLN A 303 5.66 9.73 9.31
N ALA A 304 5.00 8.57 9.28
CA ALA A 304 3.65 8.37 9.78
C ALA A 304 3.50 8.49 11.31
N ARG A 305 4.60 8.59 12.07
CA ARG A 305 4.58 8.79 13.54
C ARG A 305 5.09 10.16 13.97
N LEU A 306 6.07 10.72 13.27
CA LEU A 306 6.72 11.98 13.62
C LEU A 306 6.07 13.21 12.95
N ASP A 307 5.42 13.03 11.80
CA ASP A 307 4.76 14.11 11.04
C ASP A 307 3.26 14.26 11.39
N VAL A 308 2.82 13.65 12.49
CA VAL A 308 1.40 13.53 12.82
C VAL A 308 0.91 14.75 13.58
N ASP A 309 0.21 15.66 12.91
CA ASP A 309 -0.78 16.51 13.57
C ASP A 309 -2.06 15.72 13.79
N ALA A 310 -2.08 14.91 14.86
CA ALA A 310 -3.23 14.09 15.22
C ALA A 310 -4.51 14.92 15.38
N LYS A 311 -4.38 16.19 15.81
CA LYS A 311 -5.50 17.11 15.93
C LYS A 311 -6.02 17.56 14.58
N ALA A 312 -5.15 17.78 13.59
CA ALA A 312 -5.57 18.08 12.23
C ALA A 312 -6.33 16.90 11.60
N HIS A 313 -5.86 15.66 11.77
CA HIS A 313 -6.60 14.47 11.32
C HIS A 313 -7.97 14.38 12.00
N GLU A 314 -8.02 14.52 13.32
CA GLU A 314 -9.27 14.47 14.09
C GLU A 314 -10.24 15.56 13.65
N GLN A 315 -9.78 16.79 13.48
CA GLN A 315 -10.61 17.90 13.02
C GLN A 315 -11.19 17.62 11.62
N PHE A 316 -10.36 17.15 10.69
CA PHE A 316 -10.79 16.82 9.33
C PHE A 316 -11.88 15.73 9.33
N PHE A 317 -11.64 14.62 10.02
CA PHE A 317 -12.62 13.53 10.08
C PHE A 317 -13.87 13.91 10.86
N ARG A 318 -13.76 14.71 11.92
CA ARG A 318 -14.93 15.25 12.63
C ARG A 318 -15.77 16.14 11.72
N THR A 319 -15.16 17.00 10.90
CA THR A 319 -15.89 17.78 9.89
C THR A 319 -16.58 16.90 8.85
N MET A 320 -15.98 15.76 8.48
CA MET A 320 -16.54 14.86 7.47
C MET A 320 -17.65 13.94 8.00
N LEU A 321 -17.54 13.49 9.26
CA LEU A 321 -18.29 12.32 9.77
C LEU A 321 -19.19 12.60 10.98
N ALA A 322 -19.09 13.76 11.66
CA ALA A 322 -19.75 13.95 12.96
C ALA A 322 -21.29 13.90 12.94
N ASP A 323 -21.91 14.17 11.78
CA ASP A 323 -23.36 14.10 11.55
C ASP A 323 -23.80 12.75 10.94
N ILE A 324 -22.88 11.78 10.81
CA ILE A 324 -23.20 10.42 10.39
C ILE A 324 -23.52 9.61 11.65
N ASP A 325 -24.80 9.29 11.84
CA ASP A 325 -25.34 8.57 13.00
C ASP A 325 -25.62 7.09 12.71
N GLU A 326 -25.70 6.70 11.44
CA GLU A 326 -26.01 5.33 11.03
C GLU A 326 -25.11 4.86 9.86
N PRO A 327 -24.73 3.58 9.82
CA PRO A 327 -23.86 3.04 8.78
C PRO A 327 -24.56 2.98 7.42
N THR A 328 -23.78 3.16 6.36
CA THR A 328 -24.26 3.00 4.98
C THR A 328 -24.30 1.53 4.58
N THR A 329 -25.34 0.80 5.00
CA THR A 329 -25.47 -0.65 4.78
C THR A 329 -26.20 -0.97 3.47
N PRO A 330 -25.51 -1.48 2.43
CA PRO A 330 -26.19 -1.92 1.21
C PRO A 330 -27.22 -3.00 1.51
N PHE A 331 -28.46 -2.80 1.05
CA PHE A 331 -29.59 -3.71 1.25
C PHE A 331 -29.93 -3.99 2.73
N GLY A 332 -29.52 -3.11 3.66
CA GLY A 332 -29.72 -3.30 5.10
C GLY A 332 -28.89 -4.44 5.70
N LEU A 333 -27.88 -4.94 4.96
CA LEU A 333 -27.01 -6.02 5.41
C LEU A 333 -25.87 -5.43 6.24
N SER A 334 -26.00 -5.54 7.57
CA SER A 334 -25.02 -5.07 8.55
C SER A 334 -24.09 -6.18 9.05
N GLU A 335 -24.50 -7.45 8.88
CA GLU A 335 -23.73 -8.61 9.31
C GLU A 335 -22.73 -9.04 8.23
N VAL A 336 -21.55 -8.43 8.27
CA VAL A 336 -20.38 -8.88 7.47
C VAL A 336 -19.40 -9.69 8.34
N TYR A 337 -19.72 -9.94 9.62
CA TYR A 337 -18.90 -10.69 10.58
C TYR A 337 -18.92 -12.21 10.36
N GLY A 338 -18.91 -12.65 9.09
CA GLY A 338 -18.64 -14.05 8.73
C GLY A 338 -17.14 -14.32 8.65
N ASP A 339 -16.76 -15.58 8.45
CA ASP A 339 -15.37 -15.98 8.18
C ASP A 339 -14.90 -15.69 6.73
N GLY A 340 -15.71 -14.95 5.96
CA GLY A 340 -15.45 -14.66 4.54
C GLY A 340 -15.66 -15.86 3.61
N GLY A 341 -16.06 -17.04 4.10
CA GLY A 341 -16.11 -18.26 3.31
C GLY A 341 -17.24 -18.34 2.28
N GLY A 342 -18.19 -17.41 2.31
CA GLY A 342 -19.30 -17.29 1.37
C GLY A 342 -19.13 -16.21 0.30
N VAL A 343 -17.93 -15.63 0.15
CA VAL A 343 -17.70 -14.55 -0.83
C VAL A 343 -17.77 -15.10 -2.25
N GLY A 344 -18.72 -14.60 -3.03
CA GLY A 344 -18.78 -14.81 -4.47
C GLY A 344 -18.18 -13.60 -5.20
N GLU A 345 -17.27 -13.84 -6.13
CA GLU A 345 -16.68 -12.79 -6.96
C GLU A 345 -17.29 -12.80 -8.36
N ALA A 346 -17.59 -11.61 -8.88
CA ALA A 346 -18.05 -11.42 -10.25
C ALA A 346 -17.23 -10.31 -10.90
N HIS A 347 -16.66 -10.62 -12.07
CA HIS A 347 -15.86 -9.69 -12.84
C HIS A 347 -16.56 -9.31 -14.14
N ARG A 348 -16.62 -8.01 -14.42
CA ARG A 348 -17.12 -7.50 -15.70
C ARG A 348 -16.15 -6.48 -16.27
N MET A 349 -15.57 -6.82 -17.42
CA MET A 349 -14.71 -5.90 -18.15
C MET A 349 -15.55 -4.74 -18.70
N LEU A 350 -15.11 -3.50 -18.46
CA LEU A 350 -15.71 -2.33 -19.07
C LEU A 350 -15.35 -2.30 -20.57
N PRO A 351 -16.32 -2.10 -21.48
CA PRO A 351 -16.00 -1.93 -22.90
C PRO A 351 -15.02 -0.78 -23.12
N GLN A 352 -14.05 -0.96 -24.02
CA GLN A 352 -13.01 0.03 -24.29
C GLN A 352 -13.59 1.41 -24.62
N ALA A 353 -14.63 1.47 -25.45
CA ALA A 353 -15.30 2.73 -25.80
C ALA A 353 -15.89 3.48 -24.59
N LEU A 354 -16.33 2.77 -23.55
CA LEU A 354 -16.79 3.40 -22.30
C LEU A 354 -15.60 3.93 -21.49
N ASN A 355 -14.52 3.16 -21.39
CA ASN A 355 -13.29 3.59 -20.73
C ASN A 355 -12.71 4.87 -21.38
N ASP A 356 -12.64 4.91 -22.71
CA ASP A 356 -12.15 6.08 -23.46
C ASP A 356 -13.02 7.31 -23.20
N ARG A 357 -14.35 7.15 -23.22
CA ARG A 357 -15.29 8.23 -22.88
C ARG A 357 -15.11 8.71 -21.45
N LEU A 358 -14.94 7.81 -20.47
CA LEU A 358 -14.72 8.20 -19.08
C LEU A 358 -13.42 9.01 -18.94
N ARG A 359 -12.35 8.62 -19.64
CA ARG A 359 -11.09 9.37 -19.66
C ARG A 359 -11.23 10.74 -20.33
N GLU A 360 -11.98 10.83 -21.42
CA GLU A 360 -12.32 12.11 -22.04
C GLU A 360 -13.10 13.02 -21.09
N GLN A 361 -14.08 12.47 -20.36
CA GLN A 361 -14.85 13.21 -19.36
C GLN A 361 -13.98 13.69 -18.20
N ALA A 362 -13.07 12.84 -17.69
CA ALA A 362 -12.12 13.20 -16.65
C ALA A 362 -11.25 14.39 -17.09
N ARG A 363 -10.68 14.31 -18.29
CA ARG A 363 -9.90 15.40 -18.90
C ARG A 363 -10.72 16.68 -19.06
N ARG A 364 -11.94 16.58 -19.60
CA ARG A 364 -12.82 17.75 -19.81
C ARG A 364 -13.21 18.45 -18.51
N LEU A 365 -13.32 17.70 -17.42
CA LEU A 365 -13.68 18.22 -16.10
C LEU A 365 -12.47 18.65 -15.27
N GLY A 366 -11.25 18.38 -15.74
CA GLY A 366 -10.01 18.66 -15.02
C GLY A 366 -9.84 17.79 -13.77
N VAL A 367 -10.30 16.54 -13.80
CA VAL A 367 -10.24 15.62 -12.64
C VAL A 367 -9.58 14.29 -12.99
N SER A 368 -9.24 13.51 -11.97
CA SER A 368 -8.80 12.13 -12.16
C SER A 368 -9.97 11.19 -12.53
N LEU A 369 -9.69 10.14 -13.30
CA LEU A 369 -10.67 9.06 -13.55
C LEU A 369 -11.16 8.41 -12.25
N ALA A 370 -10.31 8.34 -11.22
CA ALA A 370 -10.71 7.81 -9.92
C ALA A 370 -11.90 8.58 -9.33
N SER A 371 -11.98 9.89 -9.52
CA SER A 371 -13.10 10.71 -9.01
C SER A 371 -14.43 10.34 -9.68
N LEU A 372 -14.43 10.01 -10.98
CA LEU A 372 -15.61 9.48 -11.66
C LEU A 372 -16.01 8.11 -11.13
N CYS A 373 -15.04 7.22 -10.91
CA CYS A 373 -15.29 5.88 -10.37
C CYS A 373 -15.83 5.92 -8.93
N HIS A 374 -15.29 6.81 -8.07
CA HIS A 374 -15.78 6.99 -6.71
C HIS A 374 -17.20 7.53 -6.68
N LEU A 375 -17.53 8.50 -7.54
CA LEU A 375 -18.91 8.99 -7.63
C LEU A 375 -19.85 7.88 -8.13
N ALA A 376 -19.43 7.11 -9.14
CA ALA A 376 -20.22 5.98 -9.64
C ALA A 376 -20.45 4.91 -8.56
N TRP A 377 -19.43 4.60 -7.76
CA TRP A 377 -19.55 3.69 -6.63
C TRP A 377 -20.45 4.28 -5.53
N GLY A 378 -20.28 5.55 -5.18
CA GLY A 378 -21.16 6.24 -4.23
C GLY A 378 -22.63 6.16 -4.65
N GLN A 379 -22.94 6.29 -5.94
CA GLN A 379 -24.30 6.10 -6.47
C GLN A 379 -24.83 4.67 -6.24
N VAL A 380 -23.99 3.65 -6.43
CA VAL A 380 -24.36 2.25 -6.16
C VAL A 380 -24.65 2.06 -4.67
N VAL A 381 -23.77 2.55 -3.80
CA VAL A 381 -23.92 2.47 -2.35
C VAL A 381 -25.19 3.20 -1.89
N ALA A 382 -25.46 4.38 -2.43
CA ALA A 382 -26.64 5.17 -2.08
C ALA A 382 -27.94 4.48 -2.47
N ARG A 383 -28.01 3.99 -3.72
CA ARG A 383 -29.20 3.31 -4.23
C ARG A 383 -29.46 1.98 -3.53
N SER A 384 -28.41 1.26 -3.15
CA SER A 384 -28.54 -0.02 -2.44
C SER A 384 -28.84 0.14 -0.95
N SER A 385 -28.35 1.20 -0.30
CA SER A 385 -28.62 1.49 1.12
C SER A 385 -29.86 2.35 1.37
N GLY A 386 -30.40 2.99 0.33
CA GLY A 386 -31.50 3.97 0.46
C GLY A 386 -31.07 5.30 1.10
N ARG A 387 -29.77 5.59 1.16
CA ARG A 387 -29.20 6.81 1.76
C ARG A 387 -28.74 7.79 0.68
N GLU A 388 -28.88 9.08 0.95
CA GLU A 388 -28.33 10.13 0.09
C GLU A 388 -26.91 10.52 0.50
N GLN A 389 -26.57 10.38 1.78
CA GLN A 389 -25.23 10.57 2.31
C GLN A 389 -24.59 9.21 2.52
N VAL A 390 -23.52 8.93 1.79
CA VAL A 390 -22.87 7.62 1.81
C VAL A 390 -21.44 7.72 2.27
N VAL A 391 -21.05 6.79 3.15
CA VAL A 391 -19.68 6.63 3.62
C VAL A 391 -19.19 5.25 3.20
N PHE A 392 -18.03 5.20 2.56
CA PHE A 392 -17.37 3.96 2.20
C PHE A 392 -15.85 4.11 2.27
N GLY A 393 -15.12 3.00 2.39
CA GLY A 393 -13.66 3.01 2.40
C GLY A 393 -13.08 3.27 1.01
N THR A 394 -12.03 4.07 0.93
CA THR A 394 -11.16 4.18 -0.24
C THR A 394 -9.73 3.78 0.12
N VAL A 395 -9.07 3.07 -0.80
CA VAL A 395 -7.67 2.66 -0.63
C VAL A 395 -6.77 3.74 -1.22
N LEU A 396 -5.92 4.28 -0.36
CA LEU A 396 -4.88 5.24 -0.69
C LEU A 396 -3.56 4.50 -0.94
N PHE A 397 -2.72 5.06 -1.82
CA PHE A 397 -1.45 4.45 -2.20
C PHE A 397 -0.38 4.53 -1.11
N GLY A 398 -0.42 5.57 -0.27
CA GLY A 398 0.46 5.79 0.89
C GLY A 398 1.95 6.00 0.59
N ARG A 399 2.38 5.83 -0.66
CA ARG A 399 3.73 6.18 -1.15
C ARG A 399 3.83 7.61 -1.67
N MET A 400 2.76 8.39 -1.57
CA MET A 400 2.70 9.76 -2.09
C MET A 400 3.67 10.70 -1.35
N GLN A 401 3.88 10.46 -0.04
CA GLN A 401 4.75 11.26 0.83
C GLN A 401 6.08 10.57 1.17
N ALA A 402 6.17 9.27 0.92
CA ALA A 402 7.37 8.50 1.17
C ALA A 402 8.55 9.02 0.31
N GLY A 403 9.75 9.08 0.92
CA GLY A 403 10.96 9.73 0.38
C GLY A 403 11.47 9.19 -0.96
N ALA A 404 12.66 9.61 -1.39
CA ALA A 404 13.24 9.13 -2.67
C ALA A 404 13.30 7.58 -2.73
N GLY A 405 12.84 6.99 -3.84
CA GLY A 405 12.79 5.54 -4.04
C GLY A 405 11.59 4.82 -3.41
N ALA A 406 10.64 5.55 -2.82
CA ALA A 406 9.46 4.95 -2.19
C ALA A 406 8.53 4.18 -3.13
N ASP A 407 8.51 4.51 -4.43
CA ASP A 407 7.79 3.78 -5.47
C ASP A 407 8.27 2.32 -5.57
N ARG A 408 9.50 2.04 -5.15
CA ARG A 408 10.14 0.71 -5.17
C ARG A 408 10.44 0.17 -3.78
N THR A 409 10.06 0.88 -2.72
CA THR A 409 10.22 0.39 -1.36
C THR A 409 9.19 -0.68 -1.08
N MET A 410 9.67 -1.86 -0.68
CA MET A 410 8.82 -2.93 -0.18
C MET A 410 8.29 -2.58 1.21
N GLY A 411 7.01 -2.85 1.43
CA GLY A 411 6.32 -2.69 2.70
C GLY A 411 4.83 -2.48 2.52
N LEU A 412 4.09 -2.37 3.62
CA LEU A 412 2.66 -2.07 3.58
C LEU A 412 2.45 -0.56 3.61
N PHE A 413 2.34 0.07 2.44
CA PHE A 413 2.14 1.51 2.34
C PHE A 413 0.68 1.91 2.18
N ILE A 414 -0.12 1.06 1.52
CA ILE A 414 -1.54 1.39 1.34
C ILE A 414 -2.20 1.73 2.69
N ASN A 415 -3.25 2.54 2.63
CA ASN A 415 -4.10 2.79 3.78
C ASN A 415 -5.56 2.85 3.33
N THR A 416 -6.48 2.54 4.22
CA THR A 416 -7.92 2.58 3.93
C THR A 416 -8.58 3.61 4.83
N LEU A 417 -9.13 4.66 4.21
CA LEU A 417 -9.79 5.74 4.93
C LEU A 417 -11.22 5.94 4.44
N PRO A 418 -12.15 6.38 5.31
CA PRO A 418 -13.51 6.66 4.90
C PRO A 418 -13.56 7.89 4.00
N VAL A 419 -14.39 7.82 2.98
CA VAL A 419 -14.82 8.97 2.19
C VAL A 419 -16.33 9.09 2.25
N ARG A 420 -16.80 10.30 2.56
CA ARG A 420 -18.21 10.67 2.47
C ARG A 420 -18.51 11.34 1.15
N LEU A 421 -19.60 10.93 0.50
CA LEU A 421 -20.19 11.61 -0.65
C LEU A 421 -21.68 11.89 -0.38
N ASP A 422 -22.09 13.13 -0.66
CA ASP A 422 -23.49 13.55 -0.58
C ASP A 422 -24.11 13.55 -1.99
N LEU A 423 -25.23 12.85 -2.15
CA LEU A 423 -25.94 12.67 -3.43
C LEU A 423 -27.30 13.39 -3.40
N ASP A 424 -27.24 14.70 -3.20
CA ASP A 424 -28.34 15.64 -2.92
C ASP A 424 -29.00 16.25 -4.18
N GLY A 425 -28.99 15.54 -5.30
CA GLY A 425 -29.51 16.04 -6.58
C GLY A 425 -28.61 17.07 -7.28
N THR A 426 -27.42 17.36 -6.74
CA THR A 426 -26.38 18.14 -7.44
C THR A 426 -26.09 17.55 -8.83
N GLY A 427 -25.91 18.43 -9.82
CA GLY A 427 -25.60 18.00 -11.19
C GLY A 427 -24.30 17.21 -11.27
N VAL A 428 -24.28 16.13 -12.06
CA VAL A 428 -23.16 15.16 -12.15
C VAL A 428 -21.79 15.83 -12.27
N ALA A 429 -21.64 16.83 -13.15
CA ALA A 429 -20.36 17.51 -13.33
C ALA A 429 -19.86 18.25 -12.08
N ALA A 430 -20.76 18.81 -11.28
CA ALA A 430 -20.41 19.44 -10.01
C ALA A 430 -20.08 18.38 -8.96
N SER A 431 -20.88 17.32 -8.85
CA SER A 431 -20.61 16.20 -7.93
C SER A 431 -19.24 15.57 -8.18
N VAL A 432 -18.85 15.38 -9.45
CA VAL A 432 -17.52 14.85 -9.80
C VAL A 432 -16.40 15.76 -9.30
N ARG A 433 -16.54 17.08 -9.43
CA ARG A 433 -15.55 18.04 -8.93
C ARG A 433 -15.49 18.05 -7.41
N THR A 434 -16.64 17.97 -6.74
CA THR A 434 -16.70 17.85 -5.27
C THR A 434 -16.03 16.56 -4.80
N THR A 435 -16.29 15.42 -5.46
CA THR A 435 -15.60 14.15 -5.19
C THR A 435 -14.09 14.29 -5.41
N HIS A 436 -13.65 14.97 -6.48
CA HIS A 436 -12.23 15.19 -6.73
C HIS A 436 -11.58 16.02 -5.62
N ALA A 437 -12.21 17.13 -5.21
CA ALA A 437 -11.72 17.96 -4.10
C ALA A 437 -11.64 17.16 -2.80
N ARG A 438 -12.67 16.37 -2.48
CA ARG A 438 -12.71 15.53 -1.28
C ARG A 438 -11.59 14.48 -1.24
N LEU A 439 -11.36 13.78 -2.35
CA LEU A 439 -10.26 12.83 -2.47
C LEU A 439 -8.90 13.52 -2.35
N SER A 440 -8.79 14.75 -2.84
CA SER A 440 -7.55 15.54 -2.75
C SER A 440 -7.24 15.98 -1.33
N GLU A 441 -8.26 16.41 -0.57
CA GLU A 441 -8.13 16.72 0.86
C GLU A 441 -7.72 15.48 1.66
N LEU A 442 -8.31 14.32 1.33
CA LEU A 442 -8.02 13.07 2.02
C LEU A 442 -6.53 12.63 1.90
N LEU A 443 -5.84 13.00 0.80
CA LEU A 443 -4.41 12.72 0.64
C LEU A 443 -3.54 13.42 1.69
N ALA A 444 -3.97 14.57 2.24
CA ALA A 444 -3.25 15.22 3.34
C ALA A 444 -3.34 14.44 4.66
N HIS A 445 -4.26 13.48 4.72
CA HIS A 445 -4.50 12.65 5.89
C HIS A 445 -4.26 11.17 5.61
N GLU A 446 -3.50 10.83 4.57
CA GLU A 446 -3.28 9.44 4.12
C GLU A 446 -2.60 8.54 5.15
N HIS A 447 -1.91 9.12 6.13
CA HIS A 447 -1.28 8.40 7.24
C HIS A 447 -2.15 8.34 8.51
N ALA A 448 -3.38 8.87 8.50
CA ALA A 448 -4.29 8.75 9.64
C ALA A 448 -4.69 7.29 9.88
N SER A 449 -4.99 6.93 11.13
CA SER A 449 -5.55 5.60 11.42
C SER A 449 -7.04 5.56 11.12
N LEU A 450 -7.51 4.43 10.57
CA LEU A 450 -8.94 4.20 10.37
C LEU A 450 -9.71 4.30 11.70
N ALA A 451 -9.13 3.78 12.80
CA ALA A 451 -9.71 3.87 14.13
C ALA A 451 -9.90 5.33 14.61
N LEU A 452 -8.98 6.24 14.26
CA LEU A 452 -9.15 7.68 14.56
C LEU A 452 -10.34 8.24 13.77
N ALA A 453 -10.42 7.96 12.47
CA ALA A 453 -11.52 8.42 11.63
C ALA A 453 -12.88 7.88 12.12
N GLN A 454 -12.94 6.60 12.51
CA GLN A 454 -14.15 5.98 13.07
C GLN A 454 -14.62 6.64 14.37
N ARG A 455 -13.70 7.03 15.28
CA ARG A 455 -14.07 7.75 16.51
C ARG A 455 -14.63 9.17 16.27
N CYS A 456 -14.53 9.67 15.03
CA CYS A 456 -15.03 10.99 14.68
C CYS A 456 -16.47 10.98 14.12
N SER A 457 -17.09 9.81 13.94
CA SER A 457 -18.51 9.71 13.62
C SER A 457 -19.41 9.97 14.84
N GLY A 458 -20.69 10.26 14.58
CA GLY A 458 -21.70 10.57 15.60
C GLY A 458 -22.15 9.39 16.45
#